data_AF-A0A846CBG7-F1
#
_entry.id   AF-A0A846CBG7-F1
#
_cell.length_a   1.000
_cell.length_b   1.000
_cell.length_c   1.000
_cell.angle_alpha   90.00
_cell.angle_beta   90.00
_cell.angle_gamma   90.00
#
_symmetry.space_group_name_H-M   'P 1'
#
loop_
_entity.id
_entity.type
_entity.pdbx_description
1 polymer ?
#
loop_
_entity_poly.entity_id
_entity_poly.type
_entity_poly.pdbx_seq_one_letter_code
_entity_poly.pdbx_strand_id
1 'polypeptide(L)' 'MLISRKLGDISEQLQVQIAQLSLTSLEALGETLFDLESEEDLRQWLNRQ' A
#
# COMPACT_ATOMS: atom_id res chain seq x y z
N MET A 1 8.26 1.89 7.31
CA MET A 1 8.33 1.22 6.00
C MET A 1 8.45 2.28 4.90
N LEU A 2 8.94 1.94 3.71
CA LEU A 2 9.02 2.86 2.56
C LEU A 2 7.66 3.47 2.19
N ILE A 3 6.58 2.71 2.39
CA ILE A 3 5.20 3.13 2.12
C ILE A 3 4.80 4.35 2.95
N SER A 4 5.04 4.33 4.26
CA SER A 4 4.79 5.48 5.15
C SER A 4 5.69 6.69 4.84
N ARG A 5 6.81 6.46 4.17
CA ARG A 5 7.73 7.52 3.71
C ARG A 5 7.28 8.15 2.39
N LYS A 6 6.54 7.39 1.58
CA LYS A 6 6.04 7.77 0.26
C LYS A 6 4.65 8.40 0.35
N LEU A 7 3.74 7.77 1.08
CA LEU A 7 2.34 8.18 1.25
C LEU A 7 2.08 8.98 2.53
N GLY A 8 3.08 9.09 3.41
CA GLY A 8 2.95 9.75 4.70
C GLY A 8 2.35 8.85 5.78
N ASP A 9 1.68 9.46 6.75
CA ASP A 9 1.01 8.74 7.83
C ASP A 9 -0.19 7.98 7.25
N ILE A 10 -0.06 6.66 7.14
CA ILE A 10 -1.13 5.79 6.68
C ILE A 10 -1.81 5.16 7.89
N SER A 11 -3.14 5.14 7.85
CA SER A 11 -4.01 4.57 8.88
C SER A 11 -3.55 3.16 9.29
N GLU A 12 -3.61 2.84 10.59
CA GLU A 12 -3.23 1.53 11.12
C GLU A 12 -3.96 0.36 10.42
N GLN A 13 -5.22 0.56 10.02
CA GLN A 13 -5.98 -0.43 9.26
C GLN A 13 -5.32 -0.81 7.91
N LEU A 14 -4.69 0.15 7.22
CA LEU A 14 -4.00 -0.12 5.96
C LEU A 14 -2.69 -0.83 6.20
N GLN A 15 -1.97 -0.47 7.26
CA GLN A 15 -0.75 -1.17 7.64
C GLN A 15 -1.02 -2.66 7.94
N VAL A 16 -2.13 -2.96 8.63
CA VAL A 16 -2.56 -4.34 8.88
C VAL A 16 -2.89 -5.06 7.58
N GLN A 17 -3.63 -4.43 6.67
CA GLN A 17 -3.94 -5.03 5.36
C GLN A 17 -2.67 -5.31 4.54
N ILE A 18 -1.75 -4.34 4.47
CA ILE A 18 -0.45 -4.50 3.79
C ILE A 18 0.35 -5.65 4.41
N ALA A 19 0.37 -5.75 5.74
CA ALA A 19 1.08 -6.83 6.45
C ALA A 19 0.47 -8.21 6.22
N GLN A 20 -0.80 -8.30 5.81
CA GLN A 20 -1.48 -9.54 5.45
C GLN A 20 -1.36 -9.88 3.96
N LEU A 21 -0.76 -9.02 3.14
CA LEU A 21 -0.58 -9.28 1.72
C LEU A 21 0.36 -10.46 1.49
N SER A 22 0.04 -11.24 0.46
CA SER A 22 0.92 -12.29 -0.04
C SER A 22 2.14 -11.70 -0.74
N LEU A 23 3.21 -12.48 -0.89
CA LEU A 23 4.45 -12.03 -1.53
C LEU A 23 4.21 -11.38 -2.91
N THR A 24 3.39 -12.02 -3.75
CA THR A 24 3.03 -11.52 -5.09
C THR A 24 2.35 -10.14 -5.04
N SER A 25 1.45 -9.95 -4.08
CA SER A 25 0.79 -8.66 -3.84
C SER A 25 1.78 -7.61 -3.35
N LEU A 26 2.74 -8.00 -2.52
CA LEU A 26 3.79 -7.11 -2.02
C LEU A 26 4.73 -6.65 -3.16
N GLU A 27 5.04 -7.54 -4.12
CA GLU A 27 5.78 -7.20 -5.33
C GLU A 27 5.00 -6.23 -6.22
N ALA A 28 3.73 -6.53 -6.50
CA ALA A 28 2.84 -5.66 -7.28
C ALA A 28 2.61 -4.30 -6.61
N LEU A 29 2.52 -4.29 -5.27
CA LEU A 29 2.46 -3.05 -4.48
C LEU A 29 3.74 -2.27 -4.67
N GLY A 30 4.91 -2.89 -4.64
CA GLY A 30 6.20 -2.23 -4.86
C GLY A 30 6.31 -1.56 -6.23
N GLU A 31 5.81 -2.21 -7.28
CA GLU A 31 5.75 -1.62 -8.63
C GLU A 31 4.78 -0.45 -8.69
N THR A 32 3.59 -0.60 -8.10
CA THR A 32 2.55 0.43 -8.12
C THR A 32 2.83 1.56 -7.11
N LEU A 33 3.65 1.33 -6.08
CA LEU A 33 3.94 2.29 -5.01
C LEU A 33 4.55 3.60 -5.54
N PHE A 34 5.22 3.54 -6.68
CA PHE A 34 5.73 4.75 -7.34
C PHE A 34 4.62 5.60 -7.96
N ASP A 35 3.52 4.97 -8.38
CA ASP A 35 2.31 5.58 -8.96
C ASP A 35 1.32 6.05 -7.88
N LEU A 36 1.37 5.46 -6.67
CA LEU A 36 0.52 5.89 -5.56
C LEU A 36 0.93 7.28 -5.06
N GLU A 37 0.01 8.24 -5.14
CA GLU A 37 0.22 9.63 -4.70
C GLU A 37 -0.39 9.92 -3.33
N SER A 38 -1.35 9.12 -2.86
CA SER A 38 -2.06 9.33 -1.58
C SER A 38 -2.52 8.05 -0.88
N GLU A 39 -2.91 8.16 0.40
CA GLU A 39 -3.51 7.04 1.16
C GLU A 39 -4.74 6.46 0.42
N GLU A 40 -5.53 7.32 -0.24
CA GLU A 40 -6.69 6.92 -1.03
C GLU A 40 -6.31 5.98 -2.19
N ASP A 41 -5.21 6.25 -2.90
CA ASP A 41 -4.73 5.36 -3.97
C ASP A 41 -4.33 3.99 -3.42
N LEU A 42 -3.67 3.96 -2.27
CA LEU A 42 -3.31 2.71 -1.60
C LEU A 42 -4.57 1.93 -1.17
N ARG A 43 -5.59 2.62 -0.65
CA ARG A 43 -6.89 2.01 -0.32
C ARG A 43 -7.55 1.41 -1.55
N GLN A 44 -7.60 2.16 -2.65
CA GLN A 44 -8.18 1.70 -3.92
C GLN A 44 -7.41 0.49 -4.47
N TRP A 45 -6.08 0.52 -4.40
CA TRP A 45 -5.22 -0.56 -4.83
C TRP A 45 -5.47 -1.83 -4.01
N LEU A 46 -5.51 -1.71 -2.68
CA LEU A 46 -5.82 -2.82 -1.77
C LEU A 46 -7.22 -3.40 -2.00
N ASN A 47 -8.20 -2.57 -2.37
CA ASN A 47 -9.56 -3.01 -2.67
C ASN A 47 -9.70 -3.73 -4.02
N ARG A 48 -8.82 -3.41 -4.98
CA ARG A 48 -8.81 -4.03 -6.32
C ARG A 48 -8.16 -5.41 -6.38
N GLN A 49 -7.60 -5.87 -5.26
CA GLN A 49 -6.90 -7.14 -5.14
C GLN A 49 -7.80 -8.22 -4.54
#